data_AF-A0AAU6JDV7-F1
#
_entry.id   AF-A0AAU6JDV7-F1
#
_cell.length_a   1.000
_cell.length_b   1.000
_cell.length_c   1.000
_cell.angle_alpha   90.00
_cell.angle_beta   90.00
_cell.angle_gamma   90.00
#
_symmetry.space_group_name_H-M   'P 1'
#
loop_
_entity.id
_entity.type
_entity.pdbx_description
1 polymer ?
#
loop_
_entity_poly.entity_id
_entity_poly.type
_entity_poly.pdbx_seq_one_letter_code
_entity_poly.pdbx_strand_id
1 'polypeptide(L)'
;MTEEPKAGVDSLPIDVESISGITDDALKMELSTSTREDIDFKTTRVIGLVSLLLAEELGANDDDEVMDLLRQAYKLLDLTNRPGRQTPSFTAFFFMRDVANLTRRLTWVYVERNGGTPQRLRKSVLVSETRSSTGPDVERS
;
A
#
# COMPACT_ATOMS: atom_id res chain seq x y z
N MET A 1 11.34 -21.41 -28.67
CA MET A 1 10.27 -20.47 -28.32
C MET A 1 10.66 -19.85 -27.00
N THR A 2 11.13 -18.62 -27.05
CA THR A 2 11.55 -17.86 -25.88
C THR A 2 10.27 -17.26 -25.30
N GLU A 3 9.86 -17.71 -24.11
CA GLU A 3 8.74 -17.07 -23.43
C GLU A 3 9.17 -15.67 -23.00
N GLU A 4 8.56 -14.65 -23.60
CA GLU A 4 8.68 -13.29 -23.10
C GLU A 4 8.02 -13.22 -21.71
N PRO A 5 8.67 -12.61 -20.70
CA PRO A 5 8.02 -12.42 -19.42
C PRO A 5 6.88 -11.42 -19.63
N LYS A 6 5.63 -11.90 -19.52
CA LYS A 6 4.48 -11.04 -19.30
C LYS A 6 4.73 -10.30 -18.00
N ALA A 7 5.27 -9.08 -18.08
CA ALA A 7 5.21 -8.13 -16.98
C ALA A 7 3.72 -7.85 -16.74
N GLY A 8 3.12 -8.63 -15.85
CA GLY A 8 1.76 -8.44 -15.39
C GLY A 8 1.67 -7.09 -14.70
N VAL A 9 0.59 -6.35 -14.98
CA VAL A 9 0.25 -5.08 -14.33
C VAL A 9 0.22 -5.24 -12.79
N ASP A 10 0.03 -6.46 -12.28
CA ASP A 10 0.10 -6.87 -10.88
C ASP A 10 1.48 -6.68 -10.19
N SER A 11 2.50 -6.24 -10.91
CA SER A 11 3.86 -6.06 -10.36
C SER A 11 4.28 -4.60 -10.22
N LEU A 12 3.41 -3.64 -10.57
CA LEU A 12 3.71 -2.23 -10.41
C LEU A 12 3.49 -1.83 -8.94
N PRO A 13 4.48 -1.17 -8.30
CA PRO A 13 4.32 -0.72 -6.93
C PRO A 13 3.18 0.29 -6.82
N ILE A 14 2.52 0.26 -5.67
CA ILE A 14 1.45 1.21 -5.33
C ILE A 14 1.96 2.66 -5.43
N ASP A 15 1.14 3.53 -6.02
CA ASP A 15 1.35 4.97 -6.05
C ASP A 15 1.10 5.60 -4.67
N VAL A 16 2.15 5.61 -3.85
CA VAL A 16 2.14 6.13 -2.48
C VAL A 16 1.80 7.62 -2.43
N GLU A 17 2.24 8.41 -3.41
CA GLU A 17 2.01 9.86 -3.43
C GLU A 17 0.52 10.16 -3.61
N SER A 18 -0.12 9.49 -4.57
CA SER A 18 -1.56 9.60 -4.80
C SER A 18 -2.37 9.12 -3.60
N ILE A 19 -2.00 7.98 -2.99
CA ILE A 19 -2.67 7.48 -1.78
C ILE A 19 -2.57 8.50 -0.65
N SER A 20 -1.37 9.02 -0.40
CA SER A 20 -1.12 9.98 0.68
C SER A 20 -1.91 11.27 0.46
N GLY A 21 -1.91 11.81 -0.77
CA GLY A 21 -2.67 13.01 -1.12
C GLY A 21 -4.18 12.84 -0.89
N ILE A 22 -4.77 11.75 -1.38
CA ILE A 22 -6.20 11.47 -1.21
C ILE A 22 -6.57 11.27 0.27
N THR A 23 -5.70 10.58 1.02
CA THR A 23 -5.88 10.32 2.46
C THR A 23 -5.82 11.61 3.26
N ASP A 24 -4.86 12.48 2.95
CA ASP A 24 -4.71 13.78 3.58
C ASP A 24 -5.90 14.70 3.28
N ASP A 25 -6.40 14.69 2.05
CA ASP A 25 -7.60 15.43 1.68
C ASP A 25 -8.82 14.97 2.49
N ALA A 26 -8.99 13.66 2.67
CA ALA A 26 -10.07 13.13 3.51
C ALA A 26 -9.94 13.58 4.98
N LEU A 27 -8.72 13.64 5.51
CA LEU A 27 -8.46 14.03 6.90
C LEU A 27 -8.55 15.54 7.13
N LYS A 28 -8.40 16.35 6.08
CA LYS A 28 -8.61 17.81 6.08
C LYS A 28 -10.08 18.22 5.96
N MET A 29 -10.98 17.32 5.52
CA MET A 29 -12.42 17.62 5.48
C MET A 29 -12.94 17.93 6.87
N GLU A 30 -13.82 18.94 6.96
CA GLU A 30 -14.50 19.35 8.18
C GLU A 30 -16.00 19.05 8.08
N LEU A 31 -16.58 18.55 9.17
CA LEU A 31 -18.00 18.18 9.20
C LEU A 31 -18.94 19.39 8.98
N SER A 32 -18.53 20.58 9.41
CA SER A 32 -19.30 21.82 9.27
C SER A 32 -19.44 22.30 7.83
N THR A 33 -18.53 21.89 6.94
CA THR A 33 -18.45 22.37 5.55
C THR A 33 -18.64 21.24 4.52
N SER A 34 -18.82 20.00 4.97
CA SER A 34 -19.00 18.84 4.10
C SER A 34 -20.46 18.41 4.03
N THR A 35 -20.97 18.11 2.84
CA THR A 35 -22.27 17.46 2.68
C THR A 35 -22.16 15.97 2.99
N ARG A 36 -23.31 15.32 3.20
CA ARG A 36 -23.34 13.86 3.35
C ARG A 36 -22.80 13.13 2.11
N GLU A 37 -23.10 13.67 0.93
CA GLU A 37 -22.66 13.12 -0.34
C GLU A 37 -21.13 13.22 -0.50
N ASP A 38 -20.53 14.36 -0.11
CA ASP A 38 -19.07 14.53 -0.13
C ASP A 38 -18.38 13.50 0.77
N ILE A 39 -18.94 13.26 1.97
CA ILE A 39 -18.44 12.28 2.93
C ILE A 39 -18.50 10.87 2.34
N ASP A 40 -19.64 10.47 1.76
CA ASP A 40 -19.82 9.13 1.21
C ASP A 40 -18.92 8.89 -0.02
N PHE A 41 -18.79 9.90 -0.88
CA PHE A 41 -17.89 9.87 -2.02
C PHE A 41 -16.44 9.68 -1.58
N LYS A 42 -15.98 10.48 -0.62
CA LYS A 42 -14.61 10.38 -0.10
C LYS A 42 -14.39 9.05 0.61
N THR A 43 -15.34 8.60 1.43
CA THR A 43 -15.29 7.31 2.13
C THR A 43 -15.08 6.16 1.14
N THR A 44 -15.86 6.13 0.06
CA THR A 44 -15.73 5.08 -0.97
C THR A 44 -14.35 5.08 -1.61
N ARG A 45 -13.81 6.27 -1.90
CA ARG A 45 -12.46 6.41 -2.48
C ARG A 45 -11.39 5.88 -1.52
N VAL A 46 -11.44 6.26 -0.25
CA VAL A 46 -10.45 5.85 0.77
C VAL A 46 -10.56 4.35 1.06
N ILE A 47 -11.76 3.77 1.13
CA ILE A 47 -11.94 2.30 1.23
C ILE A 47 -11.23 1.57 0.09
N GLY A 48 -11.30 2.10 -1.14
CA GLY A 48 -10.57 1.56 -2.27
C GLY A 48 -9.06 1.54 -2.04
N LEU A 49 -8.51 2.60 -1.47
CA LEU A 49 -7.07 2.69 -1.15
C LEU A 49 -6.65 1.70 -0.06
N VAL A 50 -7.46 1.54 0.99
CA VAL A 50 -7.21 0.49 2.00
C VAL A 50 -7.21 -0.88 1.33
N SER A 51 -8.17 -1.15 0.45
CA SER A 51 -8.27 -2.44 -0.23
C SER A 51 -7.04 -2.73 -1.11
N LEU A 52 -6.46 -1.70 -1.75
CA LEU A 52 -5.19 -1.83 -2.49
C LEU A 52 -4.04 -2.18 -1.54
N LEU A 53 -3.90 -1.47 -0.42
CA LEU A 53 -2.83 -1.74 0.56
C LEU A 53 -2.95 -3.12 1.20
N LEU A 54 -4.18 -3.60 1.45
CA LEU A 54 -4.44 -4.93 2.00
C LEU A 54 -4.13 -6.08 1.03
N ALA A 55 -4.00 -5.78 -0.28
CA ALA A 55 -3.58 -6.76 -1.28
C ALA A 55 -2.06 -6.97 -1.30
N GLU A 56 -1.30 -6.08 -0.67
CA GLU A 56 0.17 -6.17 -0.58
C GLU A 56 0.62 -7.07 0.57
N GLU A 57 1.82 -7.63 0.43
CA GLU A 57 2.49 -8.30 1.53
C GLU A 57 3.11 -7.26 2.47
N LEU A 58 2.47 -7.04 3.61
CA LEU A 58 2.91 -6.05 4.62
C LEU A 58 3.75 -6.66 5.75
N GLY A 59 4.01 -7.97 5.75
CA GLY A 59 4.83 -8.64 6.75
C GLY A 59 4.10 -8.98 8.05
N ALA A 60 2.77 -9.20 7.99
CA ALA A 60 1.96 -9.47 9.17
C ALA A 60 2.30 -10.79 9.90
N ASN A 61 2.95 -11.74 9.22
CA ASN A 61 3.40 -12.98 9.85
C ASN A 61 4.61 -12.76 10.76
N ASP A 62 5.34 -11.66 10.59
CA ASP A 62 6.59 -11.36 11.29
C ASP A 62 6.44 -10.21 12.31
N ASP A 63 5.28 -9.53 12.32
CA ASP A 63 5.03 -8.32 13.10
C ASP A 63 3.58 -8.27 13.59
N ASP A 64 3.40 -8.49 14.90
CA ASP A 64 2.10 -8.50 15.56
C ASP A 64 1.38 -7.14 15.47
N GLU A 65 2.11 -6.02 15.44
CA GLU A 65 1.52 -4.69 15.31
C GLU A 65 0.91 -4.50 13.91
N VAL A 66 1.60 -5.00 12.87
CA VAL A 66 1.06 -5.02 11.50
C VAL A 66 -0.15 -5.94 11.43
N MET A 67 -0.11 -7.12 12.06
CA MET A 67 -1.25 -8.03 12.09
C MET A 67 -2.48 -7.41 12.77
N ASP A 68 -2.29 -6.68 13.87
CA ASP A 68 -3.37 -5.97 14.55
C ASP A 68 -3.92 -4.80 13.71
N LEU A 69 -3.07 -4.14 12.92
CA LEU A 69 -3.50 -3.12 11.97
C LEU A 69 -4.36 -3.72 10.84
N LEU A 70 -3.98 -4.88 10.31
CA LEU A 70 -4.77 -5.61 9.32
C LEU A 70 -6.13 -6.05 9.89
N ARG A 71 -6.15 -6.59 11.12
CA ARG A 71 -7.40 -6.98 11.79
C ARG A 71 -8.34 -5.79 11.96
N GLN A 72 -7.81 -4.63 12.35
CA GLN A 72 -8.59 -3.39 12.41
C GLN A 72 -9.16 -3.01 11.05
N ALA A 73 -8.38 -3.16 9.97
CA ALA A 73 -8.82 -2.85 8.62
C ALA A 73 -9.93 -3.78 8.14
N TYR A 74 -9.77 -5.09 8.31
CA TYR A 74 -10.82 -6.05 7.96
C TYR A 74 -12.10 -5.81 8.76
N LYS A 75 -11.99 -5.54 10.06
CA LYS A 75 -13.15 -5.19 10.90
C LYS A 75 -13.84 -3.92 10.39
N LEU A 76 -13.09 -2.88 10.07
CA LEU A 76 -13.65 -1.60 9.63
C LEU A 76 -14.29 -1.69 8.23
N LEU A 77 -13.73 -2.53 7.36
CA LEU A 77 -14.22 -2.74 6.00
C LEU A 77 -15.40 -3.72 5.92
N ASP A 78 -15.67 -4.49 6.98
CA ASP A 78 -16.84 -5.34 7.08
C ASP A 78 -18.10 -4.54 6.75
N LEU A 79 -18.91 -5.08 5.85
CA LEU A 79 -20.12 -4.43 5.34
C LEU A 79 -21.09 -4.09 6.47
N THR A 80 -21.13 -4.88 7.54
CA THR A 80 -22.01 -4.61 8.70
C THR A 80 -21.62 -3.35 9.46
N ASN A 81 -20.36 -2.91 9.34
CA ASN A 81 -19.83 -1.75 10.06
C ASN A 81 -19.87 -0.48 9.19
N ARG A 82 -20.24 -0.58 7.91
CA ARG A 82 -20.28 0.57 7.01
C ARG A 82 -21.54 1.42 7.24
N PRO A 83 -21.40 2.76 7.28
CA PRO A 83 -22.54 3.67 7.27
C PRO A 83 -23.47 3.40 6.08
N GLY A 84 -24.75 3.21 6.36
CA GLY A 84 -25.80 3.12 5.35
C GLY A 84 -26.44 4.49 5.08
N ARG A 85 -27.42 4.52 4.16
CA ARG A 85 -28.16 5.75 3.80
C ARG A 85 -28.88 6.42 4.97
N GLN A 86 -29.28 5.64 5.98
CA GLN A 86 -29.98 6.13 7.17
C GLN A 86 -29.01 6.53 8.30
N THR A 87 -27.72 6.26 8.15
CA THR A 87 -26.71 6.61 9.17
C THR A 87 -26.55 8.13 9.20
N PRO A 88 -26.55 8.77 10.39
CA PRO A 88 -26.33 10.22 10.50
C PRO A 88 -24.99 10.66 9.89
N SER A 89 -24.94 11.88 9.34
CA SER A 89 -23.74 12.43 8.70
C SER A 89 -22.53 12.47 9.63
N PHE A 90 -22.73 12.78 10.92
CA PHE A 90 -21.64 12.80 11.89
C PHE A 90 -21.00 11.41 12.05
N THR A 91 -21.81 10.34 12.11
CA THR A 91 -21.32 8.97 12.24
C THR A 91 -20.53 8.54 11.00
N ALA A 92 -21.03 8.85 9.80
CA ALA A 92 -20.27 8.53 8.59
C ALA A 92 -19.01 9.36 8.42
N PHE A 93 -19.02 10.61 8.86
CA PHE A 93 -17.82 11.43 8.88
C PHE A 93 -16.74 10.82 9.77
N PHE A 94 -17.08 10.35 10.97
CA PHE A 94 -16.11 9.68 11.83
C PHE A 94 -15.64 8.35 11.24
N PHE A 95 -16.54 7.57 10.66
CA PHE A 95 -16.15 6.36 9.93
C PHE A 95 -15.16 6.67 8.80
N MET A 96 -15.42 7.70 7.98
CA MET A 96 -14.50 8.14 6.93
C MET A 96 -13.11 8.48 7.49
N ARG A 97 -13.07 9.21 8.62
CA ARG A 97 -11.80 9.58 9.29
C ARG A 97 -11.07 8.35 9.82
N ASP A 98 -11.78 7.37 10.38
CA ASP A 98 -11.18 6.13 10.87
C ASP A 98 -10.55 5.35 9.71
N VAL A 99 -11.24 5.22 8.58
CA VAL A 99 -10.70 4.56 7.37
C VAL A 99 -9.48 5.33 6.86
N ALA A 100 -9.51 6.66 6.82
CA ALA A 100 -8.40 7.47 6.34
C ALA A 100 -7.18 7.40 7.28
N ASN A 101 -7.37 7.44 8.59
CA ASN A 101 -6.27 7.25 9.55
C ASN A 101 -5.63 5.87 9.40
N LEU A 102 -6.44 4.84 9.19
CA LEU A 102 -5.96 3.50 8.98
C LEU A 102 -5.19 3.35 7.67
N THR A 103 -5.69 3.99 6.60
CA THR A 103 -4.99 4.08 5.31
C THR A 103 -3.61 4.69 5.51
N ARG A 104 -3.50 5.83 6.21
CA ARG A 104 -2.21 6.49 6.46
C ARG A 104 -1.22 5.58 7.18
N ARG A 105 -1.67 4.81 8.19
CA ARG A 105 -0.82 3.86 8.92
C ARG A 105 -0.35 2.71 8.03
N LEU A 106 -1.27 2.12 7.25
CA LEU A 106 -0.94 1.05 6.31
C LEU A 106 0.04 1.51 5.23
N THR A 107 -0.13 2.74 4.72
CA THR A 107 0.81 3.35 3.77
C THR A 107 2.20 3.49 4.38
N TRP A 108 2.31 3.89 5.65
CA TRP A 108 3.59 3.98 6.34
C TRP A 108 4.29 2.62 6.44
N VAL A 109 3.55 1.56 6.83
CA VAL A 109 4.07 0.18 6.85
C VAL A 109 4.53 -0.25 5.46
N TYR A 110 3.72 -0.02 4.44
CA TYR A 110 4.08 -0.35 3.05
C TYR A 110 5.38 0.34 2.62
N VAL A 111 5.55 1.63 2.93
CA VAL A 111 6.75 2.40 2.60
C VAL A 111 7.98 1.88 3.36
N GLU A 112 7.85 1.60 4.66
CA GLU A 112 8.93 1.08 5.49
C GLU A 112 9.44 -0.27 4.96
N ARG A 113 8.51 -1.18 4.63
CA ARG A 113 8.82 -2.54 4.15
C ARG A 113 9.37 -2.54 2.71
N ASN A 114 8.93 -1.61 1.87
CA ASN A 114 9.37 -1.51 0.47
C ASN A 114 10.52 -0.54 0.22
N GLY A 115 11.19 -0.07 1.28
CA GLY A 115 12.46 0.65 1.18
C GLY A 115 12.38 2.16 1.00
N GLY A 116 11.36 2.82 1.56
CA GLY A 116 11.38 4.26 1.86
C GLY A 116 11.52 5.22 0.68
N THR A 117 11.42 4.75 -0.57
CA THR A 117 11.67 5.58 -1.75
C THR A 117 10.39 5.76 -2.58
N PRO A 118 9.85 6.98 -2.65
CA PRO A 118 9.14 7.41 -3.85
C PRO A 118 10.05 7.09 -5.03
N GLN A 119 9.52 6.35 -5.98
CA GLN A 119 10.24 5.63 -7.00
C GLN A 119 11.18 6.53 -7.83
N ARG A 120 12.44 6.63 -7.39
CA ARG A 120 13.57 7.02 -8.24
C ARG A 120 14.76 6.19 -7.81
N LEU A 121 15.24 5.35 -8.74
CA LEU A 121 16.45 4.51 -8.68
C LEU A 121 16.26 3.09 -8.11
N ARG A 122 15.59 2.22 -8.88
CA ARG A 122 16.20 0.90 -9.12
C ARG A 122 17.11 1.01 -10.34
N LYS A 123 18.36 1.47 -10.09
CA LYS A 123 19.44 1.21 -11.05
C LYS A 123 19.59 -0.30 -11.16
N SER A 124 19.56 -0.78 -12.39
CA SER A 124 19.99 -2.09 -12.83
C SER A 124 21.31 -2.48 -12.16
N VAL A 125 21.21 -3.31 -11.12
CA VAL A 125 22.34 -4.15 -10.68
C VAL A 125 22.28 -5.39 -11.56
N LEU A 126 23.09 -5.39 -12.61
CA LEU A 126 23.56 -6.60 -13.25
C LEU A 126 25.09 -6.54 -13.21
N VAL A 127 25.62 -6.74 -12.00
CA VAL A 127 27.01 -7.18 -11.81
C VAL A 127 26.92 -8.68 -11.58
N SER A 128 27.19 -9.45 -12.62
CA SER A 128 27.62 -10.83 -12.48
C SER A 128 29.10 -10.90 -12.82
N GLU A 129 29.87 -10.84 -11.75
CA GLU A 129 31.27 -11.23 -11.61
C GLU A 129 31.44 -12.68 -12.07
N THR A 130 32.36 -12.94 -13.01
CA THR A 130 32.99 -14.27 -13.13
C THR A 130 34.46 -14.10 -12.81
N ARG A 131 34.85 -14.62 -11.65
CA ARG A 131 36.23 -14.67 -11.19
C ARG A 131 37.03 -15.67 -12.00
N SER A 132 38.26 -15.24 -12.25
CA SER A 132 39.46 -16.00 -12.58
C SER A 132 39.50 -17.40 -11.95
N SER A 133 39.78 -18.42 -12.77
CA SER A 133 40.28 -19.72 -12.33
C SER A 133 41.71 -19.90 -12.83
N THR A 134 42.61 -19.94 -11.87
CA THR A 134 44.01 -20.39 -11.91
C THR A 134 44.21 -21.65 -12.76
N GLY A 135 45.29 -21.70 -13.54
CA GLY A 135 45.65 -22.83 -14.40
C GLY A 135 46.33 -24.01 -13.69
N PRO A 136 46.92 -24.94 -14.46
CA PRO A 136 48.12 -25.63 -14.04
C PRO A 136 49.26 -25.55 -15.07
N ASP A 137 50.48 -25.58 -14.51
CA ASP A 137 51.81 -25.66 -15.13
C ASP A 137 52.10 -26.99 -15.87
N VAL A 138 53.29 -27.02 -16.52
CA VAL A 138 54.12 -28.19 -16.95
C VAL A 138 53.81 -28.68 -18.39
N GLU A 139 54.72 -28.85 -19.38
CA GLU A 139 56.17 -29.14 -19.41
C GLU A 139 56.80 -28.78 -20.79
N ARG A 140 58.11 -28.48 -20.73
CA ARG A 140 59.20 -28.66 -21.72
C ARG A 140 58.89 -29.29 -23.09
N SER A 141 59.38 -28.65 -24.17
CA SER A 141 60.60 -29.08 -24.91
C SER A 141 61.02 -28.09 -25.98
#